data_AF-A0AAU6XMQ4-F1
#
_entry.id   AF-A0AAU6XMQ4-F1
#
_cell.length_a   1.000
_cell.length_b   1.000
_cell.length_c   1.000
_cell.angle_alpha   90.00
_cell.angle_beta   90.00
_cell.angle_gamma   90.00
#
_symmetry.space_group_name_H-M   'P 1'
#
loop_
_entity.id
_entity.type
_entity.pdbx_description
1 polymer ?
#
loop_
_entity_poly.entity_id
_entity_poly.type
_entity_poly.pdbx_seq_one_letter_code
_entity_poly.pdbx_strand_id
1 'polypeptide(L)'
;MATDDAMPARPMPRFTDGFLWGVSTSAHQIEGAAGLRGPSVWDAFTAEPGRVKDGSTADVACDHYHRYREDVALLADLGVDAYRFSVSWPRVDSPGGLDFYDRLVDALCAAGVRPVPTLFHWDLPAGLDWLERDTAARFAEYVSVVAGRLGDRVGKWITLNEPAEHTLLGHALGVHAPGRKLLFDALPAAHHQLLAHGLAVRALRAAGATDVGIANSHGPVWPASDDPADREAAEFYDLLLNRMFADPVLTGRYPEGIGELMPGSPGEVAADLEIIGEPLDWYGVNYYAPTRVGAPQGAEIEFGGVTLPAELPFSVRGIEGRPLTDFGWPVVPEGLTELLTGFRDRYGDRLPPVVITENGCSYEGLDDRDRIAYLDGHVRALHRAMEAGVDVRGYFVWSLLDNFEWAEGYARRFGLVHVDFTTLERTPKASYGWFRDLVRHGR
;
A
#
# COMPACT_ATOMS: atom_id res chain seq x y z
N MET A 1 29.20 -23.16 -31.69
CA MET A 1 28.88 -21.86 -32.29
C MET A 1 28.17 -21.07 -31.22
N ALA A 2 28.76 -19.95 -30.82
CA ALA A 2 28.25 -19.05 -29.82
C ALA A 2 27.02 -18.32 -30.36
N THR A 3 25.97 -18.24 -29.54
CA THR A 3 24.93 -17.21 -29.63
C THR A 3 24.69 -16.73 -28.21
N ASP A 4 25.69 -16.05 -27.67
CA ASP A 4 25.53 -15.19 -26.51
C ASP A 4 25.39 -13.77 -27.07
N ASP A 5 24.19 -13.49 -27.57
CA ASP A 5 23.82 -12.17 -28.09
C ASP A 5 22.76 -11.58 -27.15
N ALA A 6 23.15 -11.45 -25.88
CA ALA A 6 22.45 -10.58 -24.95
C ALA A 6 22.64 -9.16 -25.48
N MET A 7 21.63 -8.64 -26.18
CA MET A 7 21.57 -7.21 -26.53
C MET A 7 21.94 -6.40 -25.28
N PRO A 8 22.85 -5.41 -25.37
CA PRO A 8 23.19 -4.59 -24.22
C PRO A 8 21.90 -3.98 -23.69
N ALA A 9 21.59 -4.26 -22.42
CA ALA A 9 20.39 -3.74 -21.77
C ALA A 9 20.35 -2.23 -21.98
N ARG A 10 19.27 -1.72 -22.58
CA ARG A 10 19.13 -0.28 -22.81
C ARG A 10 19.30 0.42 -21.47
N PRO A 11 20.04 1.54 -21.41
CA PRO A 11 20.19 2.29 -20.17
C PRO A 11 18.82 2.65 -19.59
N MET A 12 18.74 2.77 -18.27
CA MET A 12 17.51 3.24 -17.63
C MET A 12 17.20 4.66 -18.13
N PRO A 13 15.94 4.99 -18.45
CA PRO A 13 15.56 6.35 -18.74
C PRO A 13 15.89 7.30 -17.58
N ARG A 14 16.16 8.56 -17.89
CA ARG A 14 16.37 9.59 -16.87
C ARG A 14 15.04 10.12 -16.39
N PHE A 15 14.90 10.27 -15.08
CA PHE A 15 13.73 10.88 -14.47
C PHE A 15 13.98 12.38 -14.31
N THR A 16 12.90 13.14 -14.12
CA THR A 16 12.99 14.59 -13.93
C THR A 16 13.74 14.95 -12.66
N ASP A 17 14.45 16.09 -12.67
CA ASP A 17 15.09 16.63 -11.47
C ASP A 17 14.06 16.74 -10.33
N GLY A 18 14.41 16.23 -9.16
CA GLY A 18 13.52 16.22 -7.99
C GLY A 18 12.52 15.05 -7.94
N PHE A 19 12.60 14.09 -8.87
CA PHE A 19 11.86 12.82 -8.74
C PHE A 19 12.30 12.08 -7.47
N LEU A 20 11.31 11.71 -6.64
CA LEU A 20 11.56 11.14 -5.32
C LEU A 20 11.76 9.63 -5.40
N TRP A 21 12.96 9.14 -5.08
CA TRP A 21 13.22 7.72 -4.93
C TRP A 21 13.14 7.30 -3.46
N GLY A 22 12.39 6.24 -3.18
CA GLY A 22 12.24 5.75 -1.83
C GLY A 22 12.05 4.23 -1.72
N VAL A 23 11.92 3.80 -0.49
CA VAL A 23 11.49 2.44 -0.11
C VAL A 23 10.46 2.54 1.00
N SER A 24 9.61 1.52 1.09
CA SER A 24 8.45 1.49 1.98
C SER A 24 8.50 0.31 2.96
N THR A 25 7.86 0.50 4.12
CA THR A 25 7.60 -0.49 5.17
C THR A 25 6.29 -0.19 5.90
N SER A 26 5.85 -1.10 6.77
CA SER A 26 4.72 -0.93 7.68
C SER A 26 5.11 -1.30 9.11
N ALA A 27 4.63 -0.52 10.09
CA ALA A 27 4.90 -0.66 11.51
C ALA A 27 4.65 -2.08 12.02
N HIS A 28 3.44 -2.61 11.84
CA HIS A 28 3.12 -3.95 12.33
C HIS A 28 3.97 -5.04 11.66
N GLN A 29 4.37 -4.84 10.40
CA GLN A 29 5.14 -5.84 9.65
C GLN A 29 6.62 -5.91 10.04
N ILE A 30 7.21 -4.82 10.57
CA ILE A 30 8.66 -4.75 10.84
C ILE A 30 9.04 -4.44 12.30
N GLU A 31 8.20 -3.73 13.06
CA GLU A 31 8.61 -3.16 14.34
C GLU A 31 8.85 -4.21 15.43
N GLY A 32 7.90 -5.13 15.58
CA GLY A 32 7.84 -5.99 16.76
C GLY A 32 7.65 -5.21 18.05
N ALA A 33 8.28 -5.69 19.11
CA ALA A 33 8.17 -5.16 20.46
C ALA A 33 6.70 -5.01 20.90
N ALA A 34 5.87 -6.01 20.59
CA ALA A 34 4.43 -5.99 20.85
C ALA A 34 4.10 -5.78 22.34
N GLY A 35 4.93 -6.30 23.25
CA GLY A 35 4.78 -6.08 24.70
C GLY A 35 5.02 -4.65 25.20
N LEU A 36 5.44 -3.72 24.32
CA LEU A 36 5.67 -2.30 24.64
C LEU A 36 4.58 -1.37 24.07
N ARG A 37 3.48 -1.92 23.54
CA ARG A 37 2.31 -1.18 23.05
C ARG A 37 1.00 -1.90 23.40
N GLY A 38 -0.13 -1.23 23.22
CA GLY A 38 -1.44 -1.89 23.23
C GLY A 38 -1.62 -2.84 22.03
N PRO A 39 -2.53 -3.82 22.11
CA PRO A 39 -2.79 -4.74 21.01
C PRO A 39 -3.52 -4.05 19.85
N SER A 40 -3.16 -4.42 18.63
CA SER A 40 -3.89 -4.10 17.41
C SER A 40 -4.90 -5.19 17.04
N VAL A 41 -5.77 -4.91 16.08
CA VAL A 41 -6.65 -5.92 15.46
C VAL A 41 -5.85 -7.09 14.85
N TRP A 42 -4.61 -6.86 14.39
CA TRP A 42 -3.74 -7.92 13.89
C TRP A 42 -3.16 -8.77 15.03
N ASP A 43 -2.82 -8.18 16.17
CA ASP A 43 -2.40 -8.95 17.35
C ASP A 43 -3.54 -9.88 17.81
N ALA A 44 -4.79 -9.40 17.79
CA ALA A 44 -5.96 -10.22 18.09
C ALA A 44 -6.22 -11.31 17.02
N PHE A 45 -6.09 -10.96 15.74
CA PHE A 45 -6.31 -11.86 14.61
C PHE A 45 -5.29 -13.00 14.58
N THR A 46 -4.00 -12.70 14.74
CA THR A 46 -2.92 -13.70 14.72
C THR A 46 -2.95 -14.64 15.93
N ALA A 47 -3.57 -14.24 17.03
CA ALA A 47 -3.79 -15.10 18.20
C ALA A 47 -4.81 -16.23 17.95
N GLU A 48 -5.66 -16.12 16.92
CA GLU A 48 -6.58 -17.19 16.52
C GLU A 48 -5.88 -18.25 15.65
N PRO A 49 -5.95 -19.55 16.02
CA PRO A 49 -5.32 -20.61 15.23
C PRO A 49 -5.82 -20.65 13.78
N GLY A 50 -4.89 -20.76 12.83
CA GLY A 50 -5.19 -20.92 11.39
C GLY A 50 -5.46 -19.60 10.64
N ARG A 51 -5.34 -18.44 11.29
CA ARG A 51 -5.45 -17.13 10.62
C ARG A 51 -4.23 -16.74 9.80
N VAL A 52 -3.05 -17.22 10.18
CA VAL A 52 -1.78 -17.05 9.45
C VAL A 52 -1.31 -18.42 8.97
N LYS A 53 -0.90 -18.53 7.70
CA LYS A 53 -0.59 -19.81 7.04
C LYS A 53 0.50 -20.63 7.74
N ASP A 54 1.53 -19.97 8.26
CA ASP A 54 2.62 -20.59 9.02
C ASP A 54 2.41 -20.54 10.55
N GLY A 55 1.29 -19.96 11.00
CA GLY A 55 0.95 -19.78 12.42
C GLY A 55 1.81 -18.74 13.15
N SER A 56 2.58 -17.92 12.43
CA SER A 56 3.44 -16.89 13.02
C SER A 56 2.66 -15.66 13.50
N THR A 57 3.29 -14.88 14.38
CA THR A 57 2.84 -13.56 14.83
C THR A 57 3.88 -12.50 14.49
N ALA A 58 3.49 -11.23 14.57
CA ALA A 58 4.38 -10.09 14.43
C ALA A 58 4.94 -9.57 15.77
N ASP A 59 5.01 -10.42 16.81
CA ASP A 59 5.47 -10.02 18.15
C ASP A 59 6.91 -9.46 18.12
N VAL A 60 7.76 -10.11 17.32
CA VAL A 60 9.16 -9.71 17.07
C VAL A 60 9.33 -9.11 15.68
N ALA A 61 8.73 -9.69 14.64
CA ALA A 61 8.89 -9.23 13.26
C ALA A 61 10.38 -9.09 12.87
N CYS A 62 10.79 -7.94 12.36
CA CYS A 62 12.19 -7.64 12.06
C CYS A 62 12.93 -7.05 13.27
N ASP A 63 12.25 -6.84 14.41
CA ASP A 63 12.76 -6.13 15.58
C ASP A 63 13.25 -4.70 15.26
N HIS A 64 12.61 -4.05 14.28
CA HIS A 64 12.98 -2.70 13.84
C HIS A 64 12.87 -1.69 14.98
N TYR A 65 11.97 -1.90 15.96
CA TYR A 65 11.85 -1.02 17.13
C TYR A 65 13.19 -0.82 17.86
N HIS A 66 13.97 -1.90 18.04
CA HIS A 66 15.28 -1.83 18.69
C HIS A 66 16.42 -1.56 17.69
N ARG A 67 16.27 -2.00 16.44
CA ARG A 67 17.32 -2.01 15.42
C ARG A 67 17.23 -0.91 14.36
N TYR A 68 16.32 0.05 14.52
CA TYR A 68 16.10 1.09 13.51
C TYR A 68 17.36 1.83 13.06
N ARG A 69 18.39 1.95 13.90
CA ARG A 69 19.67 2.57 13.51
C ARG A 69 20.42 1.77 12.43
N GLU A 70 20.37 0.44 12.50
CA GLU A 70 20.92 -0.46 11.48
C GLU A 70 20.15 -0.28 10.17
N ASP A 71 18.82 -0.22 10.27
CA ASP A 71 17.94 -0.07 9.11
C ASP A 71 18.04 1.33 8.47
N VAL A 72 18.26 2.39 9.27
CA VAL A 72 18.56 3.74 8.78
C VAL A 72 19.94 3.80 8.09
N ALA A 73 20.92 3.05 8.57
CA ALA A 73 22.22 2.95 7.90
C ALA A 73 22.09 2.30 6.52
N LEU A 74 21.20 1.30 6.36
CA LEU A 74 20.87 0.72 5.05
C LEU A 74 20.21 1.76 4.13
N LEU A 75 19.26 2.55 4.63
CA LEU A 75 18.64 3.64 3.84
C LEU A 75 19.68 4.65 3.34
N ALA A 76 20.62 5.04 4.21
CA ALA A 76 21.70 5.95 3.86
C ALA A 76 22.64 5.36 2.79
N ASP A 77 23.01 4.09 2.90
CA ASP A 77 23.85 3.42 1.89
C ASP A 77 23.11 3.26 0.56
N LEU A 78 21.82 2.92 0.57
CA LEU A 78 20.98 2.83 -0.62
C LEU A 78 20.91 4.18 -1.36
N GLY A 79 21.03 5.30 -0.64
CA GLY A 79 21.10 6.65 -1.20
C GLY A 79 19.73 7.19 -1.65
N VAL A 80 18.64 6.62 -1.14
CA VAL A 80 17.26 7.06 -1.39
C VAL A 80 16.99 8.44 -0.81
N ASP A 81 16.05 9.15 -1.42
CA ASP A 81 15.64 10.49 -0.99
C ASP A 81 14.64 10.43 0.16
N ALA A 82 13.84 9.36 0.24
CA ALA A 82 12.77 9.22 1.22
C ALA A 82 12.60 7.79 1.75
N TYR A 83 12.14 7.71 2.99
CA TYR A 83 11.70 6.47 3.62
C TYR A 83 10.25 6.60 4.04
N ARG A 84 9.39 5.79 3.44
CA ARG A 84 8.00 5.64 3.85
C ARG A 84 7.91 4.55 4.91
N PHE A 85 7.40 4.91 6.08
CA PHE A 85 7.08 4.00 7.18
C PHE A 85 5.66 4.31 7.67
N SER A 86 5.06 3.46 8.49
CA SER A 86 3.81 3.81 9.18
C SER A 86 4.02 4.06 10.67
N VAL A 87 3.12 4.83 11.26
CA VAL A 87 3.06 5.06 12.70
C VAL A 87 2.01 4.11 13.27
N SER A 88 2.41 3.29 14.25
CA SER A 88 1.51 2.35 14.91
C SER A 88 0.59 3.07 15.88
N TRP A 89 -0.70 3.11 15.55
CA TRP A 89 -1.72 3.74 16.39
C TRP A 89 -1.77 3.12 17.81
N PRO A 90 -1.77 1.78 18.00
CA PRO A 90 -1.72 1.19 19.34
C PRO A 90 -0.49 1.60 20.16
N ARG A 91 0.63 1.93 19.49
CA ARG A 91 1.81 2.46 20.16
C ARG A 91 1.60 3.89 20.61
N VAL A 92 1.02 4.76 19.79
CA VAL A 92 0.75 6.17 20.17
C VAL A 92 -0.17 6.28 21.39
N ASP A 93 -1.13 5.36 21.53
CA ASP A 93 -2.02 5.29 22.69
C ASP A 93 -1.31 4.78 23.97
N SER A 94 -0.06 4.31 23.85
CA SER A 94 0.74 3.81 24.97
C SER A 94 1.68 4.89 25.54
N PRO A 95 1.95 4.92 26.86
CA PRO A 95 2.87 5.88 27.45
C PRO A 95 4.26 5.88 26.80
N GLY A 96 4.73 7.05 26.33
CA GLY A 96 6.02 7.19 25.64
C GLY A 96 6.05 6.57 24.24
N GLY A 97 4.91 6.17 23.68
CA GLY A 97 4.84 5.47 22.40
C GLY A 97 5.47 6.21 21.22
N LEU A 98 5.31 7.54 21.20
CA LEU A 98 5.89 8.40 20.17
C LEU A 98 7.41 8.59 20.28
N ASP A 99 8.04 8.23 21.41
CA ASP A 99 9.49 8.40 21.59
C ASP A 99 10.29 7.56 20.58
N PHE A 100 9.73 6.43 20.13
CA PHE A 100 10.35 5.64 19.07
C PHE A 100 10.35 6.39 17.74
N TYR A 101 9.20 6.89 17.29
CA TYR A 101 9.08 7.61 16.02
C TYR A 101 9.85 8.92 16.03
N ASP A 102 9.91 9.62 17.16
CA ASP A 102 10.71 10.83 17.35
C ASP A 102 12.20 10.55 17.08
N ARG A 103 12.76 9.48 17.68
CA ARG A 103 14.14 9.05 17.43
C ARG A 103 14.38 8.54 16.02
N LEU A 104 13.39 7.84 15.43
CA LEU A 104 13.47 7.36 14.05
C LEU A 104 13.53 8.54 13.07
N VAL A 105 12.65 9.52 13.23
CA VAL A 105 12.63 10.74 12.42
C VAL A 105 13.94 11.51 12.56
N ASP A 106 14.47 11.67 13.78
CA ASP A 106 15.79 12.28 13.99
C ASP A 106 16.91 11.55 13.24
N ALA A 107 16.93 10.22 13.32
CA ALA A 107 17.94 9.41 12.64
C ALA A 107 17.83 9.52 11.11
N LEU A 108 16.61 9.53 10.55
CA LEU A 108 16.36 9.71 9.12
C LEU A 108 16.83 11.09 8.64
N CYS A 109 16.44 12.15 9.35
CA CYS A 109 16.87 13.52 9.04
C CYS A 109 18.39 13.66 9.13
N ALA A 110 19.03 13.08 10.15
CA ALA A 110 20.49 13.08 10.29
C ALA A 110 21.20 12.31 9.15
N ALA A 111 20.55 11.29 8.60
CA ALA A 111 21.03 10.53 7.44
C ALA A 111 20.72 11.22 6.09
N GLY A 112 20.01 12.36 6.10
CA GLY A 112 19.58 13.03 4.88
C GLY A 112 18.44 12.33 4.14
N VAL A 113 17.73 11.41 4.80
CA VAL A 113 16.59 10.68 4.25
C VAL A 113 15.30 11.35 4.72
N ARG A 114 14.43 11.74 3.80
CA ARG A 114 13.15 12.38 4.12
C ARG A 114 12.20 11.37 4.79
N PRO A 115 11.69 11.63 6.00
CA PRO A 115 10.66 10.80 6.60
C PRO A 115 9.31 11.01 5.89
N VAL A 116 8.60 9.93 5.56
CA VAL A 116 7.25 9.96 4.95
C VAL A 116 6.31 9.04 5.75
N PRO A 117 5.81 9.47 6.92
CA PRO A 117 4.93 8.65 7.72
C PRO A 117 3.55 8.44 7.08
N THR A 118 3.11 7.19 7.15
CA THR A 118 1.74 6.73 6.89
C THR A 118 1.01 6.61 8.22
N LEU A 119 -0.09 7.34 8.39
CA LEU A 119 -0.76 7.47 9.68
C LEU A 119 -1.61 6.25 10.03
N PHE A 120 -2.13 5.54 9.03
CA PHE A 120 -2.79 4.24 9.22
C PHE A 120 -2.29 3.21 8.22
N HIS A 121 -1.78 2.10 8.73
CA HIS A 121 -1.39 0.94 7.93
C HIS A 121 -1.90 -0.35 8.59
N TRP A 122 -3.23 -0.43 8.72
CA TRP A 122 -4.04 -1.61 9.08
C TRP A 122 -3.94 -2.10 10.52
N ASP A 123 -3.05 -1.55 11.34
CA ASP A 123 -2.87 -1.93 12.74
C ASP A 123 -3.77 -1.12 13.69
N LEU A 124 -5.08 -1.09 13.40
CA LEU A 124 -6.08 -0.42 14.24
C LEU A 124 -6.00 -0.93 15.70
N PRO A 125 -6.12 -0.07 16.73
CA PRO A 125 -6.22 -0.53 18.12
C PRO A 125 -7.36 -1.56 18.27
N ALA A 126 -7.10 -2.67 18.98
CA ALA A 126 -8.02 -3.82 19.05
C ALA A 126 -9.42 -3.50 19.61
N GLY A 127 -9.58 -2.37 20.30
CA GLY A 127 -10.86 -1.89 20.84
C GLY A 127 -11.68 -1.03 19.88
N LEU A 128 -11.20 -0.75 18.67
CA LEU A 128 -11.88 0.04 17.64
C LEU A 128 -12.28 -0.85 16.46
N ASP A 129 -13.28 -0.41 15.70
CA ASP A 129 -13.74 -1.09 14.47
C ASP A 129 -14.16 -0.02 13.44
N TRP A 130 -13.83 -0.22 12.16
CA TRP A 130 -14.19 0.72 11.09
C TRP A 130 -15.68 0.69 10.75
N LEU A 131 -16.43 -0.30 11.23
CA LEU A 131 -17.89 -0.27 11.17
C LEU A 131 -18.50 0.84 12.04
N GLU A 132 -17.76 1.33 13.04
CA GLU A 132 -18.19 2.41 13.92
C GLU A 132 -17.78 3.77 13.34
N ARG A 133 -18.75 4.64 13.06
CA ARG A 133 -18.48 5.97 12.46
C ARG A 133 -17.54 6.83 13.32
N ASP A 134 -17.61 6.70 14.64
CA ASP A 134 -16.77 7.45 15.61
C ASP A 134 -15.28 7.15 15.45
N THR A 135 -14.91 6.00 14.88
CA THR A 135 -13.50 5.64 14.60
C THR A 135 -12.84 6.66 13.67
N ALA A 136 -13.59 7.28 12.75
CA ALA A 136 -13.06 8.32 11.88
C ALA A 136 -12.65 9.59 12.64
N ALA A 137 -13.42 9.99 13.66
CA ALA A 137 -13.09 11.14 14.50
C ALA A 137 -11.88 10.84 15.40
N ARG A 138 -11.85 9.65 16.02
CA ARG A 138 -10.70 9.17 16.82
C ARG A 138 -9.42 9.12 16.02
N PHE A 139 -9.50 8.74 14.74
CA PHE A 139 -8.34 8.75 13.87
C PHE A 139 -7.79 10.17 13.70
N ALA A 140 -8.65 11.18 13.49
CA ALA A 140 -8.19 12.56 13.37
C ALA A 140 -7.59 13.12 14.67
N GLU A 141 -8.09 12.71 15.84
CA GLU A 141 -7.48 13.02 17.14
C GLU A 141 -6.07 12.43 17.25
N TYR A 142 -5.92 11.14 16.92
CA TYR A 142 -4.63 10.46 16.83
C TYR A 142 -3.67 11.17 15.86
N VAL A 143 -4.13 11.53 14.67
CA VAL A 143 -3.34 12.25 13.66
C VAL A 143 -2.85 13.59 14.20
N SER A 144 -3.71 14.32 14.93
CA SER A 144 -3.33 15.60 15.55
C SER A 144 -2.19 15.43 16.56
N VAL A 145 -2.21 14.35 17.35
CA VAL A 145 -1.15 14.02 18.32
C VAL A 145 0.17 13.70 17.61
N VAL A 146 0.12 12.88 16.56
CA VAL A 146 1.31 12.53 15.75
C VAL A 146 1.90 13.77 15.07
N ALA A 147 1.07 14.58 14.42
CA ALA A 147 1.48 15.80 13.73
C ALA A 147 2.08 16.81 14.70
N GLY A 148 1.51 16.98 15.89
CA GLY A 148 2.04 17.87 16.93
C GLY A 148 3.43 17.46 17.44
N ARG A 149 3.79 16.16 17.35
CA ARG A 149 5.10 15.66 17.80
C ARG A 149 6.16 15.67 16.71
N LEU A 150 5.80 15.35 15.47
CA LEU A 150 6.75 15.11 14.38
C LEU A 150 6.73 16.18 13.28
N GLY A 151 5.70 17.04 13.24
CA GLY A 151 5.45 17.99 12.16
C GLY A 151 6.48 19.11 12.01
N ASP A 152 7.38 19.29 12.99
CA ASP A 152 8.51 20.21 12.88
C ASP A 152 9.62 19.70 11.94
N ARG A 153 9.70 18.38 11.72
CA ARG A 153 10.70 17.69 10.88
C ARG A 153 10.08 16.95 9.69
N VAL A 154 8.81 16.60 9.78
CA VAL A 154 8.10 15.85 8.73
C VAL A 154 7.26 16.78 7.85
N GLY A 155 7.64 16.85 6.57
CA GLY A 155 6.91 17.64 5.57
C GLY A 155 5.84 16.87 4.80
N LYS A 156 6.10 15.60 4.48
CA LYS A 156 5.26 14.77 3.58
C LYS A 156 4.52 13.69 4.35
N TRP A 157 3.19 13.62 4.19
CA TRP A 157 2.31 12.76 4.98
C TRP A 157 1.41 11.89 4.11
N ILE A 158 1.15 10.67 4.61
CA ILE A 158 0.15 9.76 4.05
C ILE A 158 -0.91 9.50 5.10
N THR A 159 -2.17 9.73 4.81
CA THR A 159 -3.25 9.48 5.77
C THR A 159 -3.49 7.99 5.96
N LEU A 160 -3.92 7.29 4.92
CA LEU A 160 -4.31 5.89 4.95
C LEU A 160 -3.54 5.13 3.88
N ASN A 161 -3.17 3.89 4.19
CA ASN A 161 -2.78 2.89 3.22
C ASN A 161 -3.95 1.96 2.90
N GLU A 162 -4.27 1.85 1.62
CA GLU A 162 -5.12 0.79 1.04
C GLU A 162 -6.43 0.51 1.80
N PRO A 163 -7.31 1.52 2.02
CA PRO A 163 -8.67 1.31 2.50
C PRO A 163 -9.47 0.30 1.68
N ALA A 164 -9.13 0.10 0.40
CA ALA A 164 -9.67 -0.95 -0.46
C ALA A 164 -9.36 -2.35 0.09
N GLU A 165 -8.08 -2.69 0.20
CA GLU A 165 -7.65 -3.99 0.72
C GLU A 165 -8.13 -4.21 2.16
N HIS A 166 -8.05 -3.18 3.02
CA HIS A 166 -8.49 -3.30 4.41
C HIS A 166 -10.01 -3.56 4.53
N THR A 167 -10.82 -2.97 3.65
CA THR A 167 -12.25 -3.28 3.58
C THR A 167 -12.49 -4.67 3.00
N LEU A 168 -11.94 -4.96 1.82
CA LEU A 168 -12.24 -6.17 1.07
C LEU A 168 -11.69 -7.43 1.77
N LEU A 169 -10.42 -7.42 2.16
CA LEU A 169 -9.78 -8.56 2.80
C LEU A 169 -10.10 -8.63 4.30
N GLY A 170 -10.19 -7.48 4.98
CA GLY A 170 -10.38 -7.42 6.43
C GLY A 170 -11.83 -7.57 6.90
N HIS A 171 -12.78 -6.97 6.16
CA HIS A 171 -14.18 -6.88 6.57
C HIS A 171 -15.13 -7.69 5.69
N ALA A 172 -14.89 -7.74 4.37
CA ALA A 172 -15.78 -8.46 3.46
C ALA A 172 -15.48 -9.96 3.40
N LEU A 173 -14.21 -10.35 3.22
CA LEU A 173 -13.77 -11.74 3.03
C LEU A 173 -13.19 -12.39 4.31
N GLY A 174 -12.66 -11.59 5.23
CA GLY A 174 -12.17 -12.04 6.54
C GLY A 174 -10.83 -12.77 6.50
N VAL A 175 -10.04 -12.49 5.47
CA VAL A 175 -8.70 -13.04 5.23
C VAL A 175 -7.63 -12.24 5.98
N HIS A 176 -7.86 -10.93 6.16
CA HIS A 176 -7.03 -10.04 6.98
C HIS A 176 -7.77 -9.67 8.27
N ALA A 177 -7.06 -9.10 9.23
CA ALA A 177 -7.68 -8.51 10.41
C ALA A 177 -8.66 -7.38 10.02
N PRO A 178 -9.81 -7.23 10.69
CA PRO A 178 -10.28 -7.98 11.86
C PRO A 178 -10.97 -9.33 11.56
N GLY A 179 -10.94 -9.82 10.33
CA GLY A 179 -11.37 -11.17 9.98
C GLY A 179 -12.89 -11.36 9.86
N ARG A 180 -13.63 -10.29 9.52
CA ARG A 180 -15.09 -10.34 9.36
C ARG A 180 -15.47 -10.87 7.97
N LYS A 181 -16.64 -11.49 7.86
CA LYS A 181 -17.16 -12.06 6.61
C LYS A 181 -18.50 -11.42 6.24
N LEU A 182 -18.45 -10.14 5.90
CA LEU A 182 -19.64 -9.30 5.74
C LEU A 182 -20.07 -9.11 4.28
N LEU A 183 -19.24 -9.48 3.30
CA LEU A 183 -19.47 -9.14 1.89
C LEU A 183 -19.81 -7.64 1.74
N PHE A 184 -20.97 -7.29 1.17
CA PHE A 184 -21.40 -5.90 1.00
C PHE A 184 -21.81 -5.20 2.31
N ASP A 185 -22.05 -5.93 3.40
CA ASP A 185 -22.27 -5.31 4.72
C ASP A 185 -20.96 -4.71 5.28
N ALA A 186 -19.83 -4.88 4.59
CA ALA A 186 -18.56 -4.21 4.89
C ALA A 186 -18.47 -2.76 4.38
N LEU A 187 -19.39 -2.30 3.51
CA LEU A 187 -19.33 -0.97 2.91
C LEU A 187 -19.27 0.20 3.91
N PRO A 188 -19.88 0.13 5.12
CA PRO A 188 -19.65 1.13 6.16
C PRO A 188 -18.18 1.33 6.52
N ALA A 189 -17.38 0.25 6.55
CA ALA A 189 -15.95 0.35 6.83
C ALA A 189 -15.20 1.12 5.73
N ALA A 190 -15.59 0.99 4.45
CA ALA A 190 -15.04 1.79 3.37
C ALA A 190 -15.39 3.28 3.56
N HIS A 191 -16.67 3.58 3.84
CA HIS A 191 -17.13 4.96 4.02
C HIS A 191 -16.43 5.65 5.20
N HIS A 192 -16.37 5.01 6.36
CA HIS A 192 -15.77 5.60 7.55
C HIS A 192 -14.25 5.75 7.42
N GLN A 193 -13.55 4.85 6.74
CA GLN A 193 -12.13 5.05 6.42
C GLN A 193 -11.94 6.27 5.53
N LEU A 194 -12.72 6.43 4.46
CA LEU A 194 -12.63 7.60 3.59
C LEU A 194 -12.96 8.90 4.36
N LEU A 195 -13.95 8.88 5.24
CA LEU A 195 -14.25 10.01 6.13
C LEU A 195 -13.05 10.32 7.04
N ALA A 196 -12.43 9.29 7.61
CA ALA A 196 -11.23 9.41 8.44
C ALA A 196 -10.06 10.04 7.68
N HIS A 197 -9.88 9.68 6.39
CA HIS A 197 -8.92 10.33 5.52
C HIS A 197 -9.14 11.84 5.44
N GLY A 198 -10.37 12.27 5.09
CA GLY A 198 -10.69 13.69 4.99
C GLY A 198 -10.50 14.46 6.30
N LEU A 199 -10.91 13.86 7.43
CA LEU A 199 -10.68 14.43 8.76
C LEU A 199 -9.19 14.51 9.10
N ALA A 200 -8.39 13.51 8.71
CA ALA A 200 -6.95 13.51 8.89
C ALA A 200 -6.26 14.58 8.04
N VAL A 201 -6.70 14.81 6.80
CA VAL A 201 -6.22 15.93 5.98
C VAL A 201 -6.44 17.25 6.72
N ARG A 202 -7.66 17.48 7.24
CA ARG A 202 -7.96 18.70 8.04
C ARG A 202 -7.07 18.84 9.26
N ALA A 203 -6.87 17.75 10.02
CA ALA A 203 -6.01 17.74 11.20
C ALA A 203 -4.54 18.08 10.84
N LEU A 204 -4.01 17.49 9.77
CA LEU A 204 -2.68 17.78 9.25
C LEU A 204 -2.54 19.24 8.79
N ARG A 205 -3.52 19.77 8.06
CA ARG A 205 -3.52 21.19 7.64
C ARG A 205 -3.57 22.12 8.84
N ALA A 206 -4.36 21.80 9.86
CA ALA A 206 -4.41 22.58 11.11
C ALA A 206 -3.06 22.59 11.86
N ALA A 207 -2.26 21.52 11.71
CA ALA A 207 -0.89 21.43 12.22
C ALA A 207 0.16 22.07 11.30
N GLY A 208 -0.25 22.64 10.15
CA GLY A 208 0.64 23.33 9.21
C GLY A 208 1.22 22.48 8.08
N ALA A 209 0.76 21.24 7.89
CA ALA A 209 1.24 20.37 6.81
C ALA A 209 0.83 20.88 5.42
N THR A 210 1.77 20.91 4.49
CA THR A 210 1.57 21.40 3.11
C THR A 210 1.81 20.34 2.02
N ASP A 211 2.10 19.08 2.40
CA ASP A 211 2.34 17.98 1.46
C ASP A 211 1.67 16.70 2.02
N VAL A 212 0.40 16.50 1.65
CA VAL A 212 -0.49 15.45 2.17
C VAL A 212 -1.11 14.66 1.02
N GLY A 213 -1.08 13.32 1.12
CA GLY A 213 -1.73 12.41 0.20
C GLY A 213 -2.38 11.21 0.90
N ILE A 214 -3.02 10.36 0.09
CA ILE A 214 -3.52 9.03 0.45
C ILE A 214 -2.82 7.99 -0.42
N ALA A 215 -2.66 6.75 0.04
CA ALA A 215 -2.15 5.65 -0.76
C ALA A 215 -3.23 4.58 -0.96
N ASN A 216 -3.52 4.21 -2.21
CA ASN A 216 -4.51 3.20 -2.55
C ASN A 216 -3.94 2.12 -3.49
N SER A 217 -4.33 0.86 -3.25
CA SER A 217 -4.08 -0.28 -4.13
C SER A 217 -4.95 -0.12 -5.37
N HIS A 218 -4.31 -0.15 -6.53
CA HIS A 218 -5.00 -0.07 -7.81
C HIS A 218 -4.36 -1.00 -8.84
N GLY A 219 -5.19 -1.51 -9.74
CA GLY A 219 -4.75 -2.32 -10.87
C GLY A 219 -5.74 -2.24 -12.03
N PRO A 220 -5.29 -2.34 -13.29
CA PRO A 220 -6.18 -2.51 -14.42
C PRO A 220 -7.04 -3.76 -14.24
N VAL A 221 -8.29 -3.66 -14.64
CA VAL A 221 -9.23 -4.78 -14.65
C VAL A 221 -9.56 -5.14 -16.08
N TRP A 222 -9.24 -6.36 -16.47
CA TRP A 222 -9.44 -6.86 -17.83
C TRP A 222 -10.60 -7.85 -17.88
N PRO A 223 -11.54 -7.72 -18.82
CA PRO A 223 -12.58 -8.71 -18.98
C PRO A 223 -11.99 -10.05 -19.44
N ALA A 224 -12.59 -11.15 -19.00
CA ALA A 224 -12.14 -12.49 -19.35
C ALA A 224 -12.33 -12.78 -20.84
N SER A 225 -13.34 -12.18 -21.47
CA SER A 225 -13.58 -12.26 -22.90
C SER A 225 -14.37 -11.04 -23.38
N ASP A 226 -14.73 -11.02 -24.66
CA ASP A 226 -15.60 -10.01 -25.24
C ASP A 226 -17.10 -10.24 -24.93
N ASP A 227 -17.44 -11.31 -24.21
CA ASP A 227 -18.83 -11.60 -23.83
C ASP A 227 -19.37 -10.48 -22.91
N PRO A 228 -20.61 -10.01 -23.12
CA PRO A 228 -21.18 -8.92 -22.33
C PRO A 228 -21.17 -9.18 -20.81
N ALA A 229 -21.41 -10.41 -20.38
CA ALA A 229 -21.42 -10.79 -18.97
C ALA A 229 -20.02 -10.72 -18.32
N ASP A 230 -18.96 -11.04 -19.09
CA ASP A 230 -17.58 -10.91 -18.61
C ASP A 230 -17.18 -9.43 -18.48
N ARG A 231 -17.63 -8.59 -19.40
CA ARG A 231 -17.41 -7.13 -19.34
C ARG A 231 -18.13 -6.49 -18.15
N GLU A 232 -19.39 -6.83 -17.92
CA GLU A 232 -20.15 -6.35 -16.76
C GLU A 232 -19.50 -6.77 -15.43
N ALA A 233 -19.05 -8.03 -15.33
CA ALA A 233 -18.34 -8.50 -14.14
C ALA A 233 -17.01 -7.77 -13.91
N ALA A 234 -16.25 -7.48 -14.97
CA ALA A 234 -15.02 -6.70 -14.89
C ALA A 234 -15.27 -5.24 -14.51
N GLU A 235 -16.31 -4.61 -15.06
CA GLU A 235 -16.71 -3.24 -14.70
C GLU A 235 -17.12 -3.16 -13.22
N PHE A 236 -17.86 -4.15 -12.73
CA PHE A 236 -18.25 -4.22 -11.33
C PHE A 236 -17.03 -4.42 -10.40
N TYR A 237 -16.06 -5.24 -10.79
CA TYR A 237 -14.82 -5.40 -10.02
C TYR A 237 -13.95 -4.12 -10.03
N ASP A 238 -13.81 -3.42 -11.17
CA ASP A 238 -13.16 -2.10 -11.24
C ASP A 238 -13.84 -1.08 -10.33
N LEU A 239 -15.17 -1.14 -10.26
CA LEU A 239 -15.91 -0.30 -9.33
C LEU A 239 -15.51 -0.58 -7.89
N LEU A 240 -15.47 -1.86 -7.46
CA LEU A 240 -15.22 -2.24 -6.07
C LEU A 240 -13.78 -1.98 -5.63
N LEU A 241 -12.80 -2.29 -6.47
CA LEU A 241 -11.39 -2.15 -6.12
C LEU A 241 -10.89 -0.71 -6.31
N ASN A 242 -11.22 -0.09 -7.45
CA ASN A 242 -10.63 1.18 -7.84
C ASN A 242 -11.56 2.36 -7.55
N ARG A 243 -12.73 2.40 -8.19
CA ARG A 243 -13.53 3.62 -8.29
C ARG A 243 -14.26 3.98 -7.00
N MET A 244 -14.69 3.00 -6.21
CA MET A 244 -15.32 3.23 -4.92
C MET A 244 -14.42 4.00 -3.94
N PHE A 245 -13.10 3.92 -4.11
CA PHE A 245 -12.11 4.60 -3.26
C PHE A 245 -11.51 5.84 -3.91
N ALA A 246 -11.25 5.82 -5.23
CA ALA A 246 -10.68 6.95 -5.94
C ALA A 246 -11.70 8.06 -6.25
N ASP A 247 -12.91 7.71 -6.72
CA ASP A 247 -13.93 8.69 -7.12
C ASP A 247 -14.36 9.62 -5.97
N PRO A 248 -14.66 9.17 -4.74
CA PRO A 248 -15.07 10.08 -3.67
C PRO A 248 -13.94 11.01 -3.22
N VAL A 249 -12.68 10.55 -3.24
CA VAL A 249 -11.51 11.37 -2.88
C VAL A 249 -11.22 12.42 -3.96
N LEU A 250 -11.20 12.02 -5.23
CA LEU A 250 -10.79 12.89 -6.34
C LEU A 250 -11.94 13.75 -6.88
N THR A 251 -13.19 13.37 -6.62
CA THR A 251 -14.37 14.02 -7.25
C THR A 251 -15.46 14.42 -6.27
N GLY A 252 -15.35 14.04 -4.99
CA GLY A 252 -16.37 14.30 -3.98
C GLY A 252 -17.66 13.52 -4.22
N ARG A 253 -17.64 12.44 -5.02
CA ARG A 253 -18.81 11.64 -5.39
C ARG A 253 -18.46 10.17 -5.48
N TYR A 254 -19.34 9.31 -4.98
CA TYR A 254 -19.28 7.89 -5.28
C TYR A 254 -19.70 7.61 -6.73
N PRO A 255 -19.28 6.46 -7.31
CA PRO A 255 -19.90 5.93 -8.52
C PRO A 255 -21.42 5.81 -8.38
N GLU A 256 -22.13 5.85 -9.51
CA GLU A 256 -23.59 5.74 -9.53
C GLU A 256 -24.09 4.49 -8.80
N GLY A 257 -25.14 4.63 -8.00
CA GLY A 257 -25.72 3.56 -7.16
C GLY A 257 -24.95 3.25 -5.87
N ILE A 258 -23.64 3.52 -5.80
CA ILE A 258 -22.82 3.15 -4.62
C ILE A 258 -23.11 4.02 -3.40
N GLY A 259 -23.38 5.31 -3.62
CA GLY A 259 -23.74 6.22 -2.52
C GLY A 259 -25.00 5.80 -1.77
N GLU A 260 -25.92 5.08 -2.42
CA GLU A 260 -27.17 4.58 -1.80
C GLU A 260 -26.93 3.37 -0.88
N LEU A 261 -25.76 2.72 -1.02
CA LEU A 261 -25.33 1.59 -0.20
C LEU A 261 -24.47 2.02 1.01
N MET A 262 -24.11 3.31 1.08
CA MET A 262 -23.30 3.85 2.18
C MET A 262 -24.14 4.05 3.44
N PRO A 263 -23.54 3.99 4.64
CA PRO A 263 -24.27 4.16 5.89
C PRO A 263 -24.82 5.59 6.04
N GLY A 264 -26.01 5.71 6.62
CA GLY A 264 -26.67 6.99 6.90
C GLY A 264 -27.66 7.43 5.84
N SER A 265 -28.29 8.59 6.06
CA SER A 265 -29.18 9.22 5.09
C SER A 265 -28.39 9.83 3.92
N PRO A 266 -29.02 10.03 2.74
CA PRO A 266 -28.36 10.68 1.60
C PRO A 266 -27.76 12.06 1.94
N GLY A 267 -28.36 12.80 2.88
CA GLY A 267 -27.84 14.08 3.35
C GLY A 267 -26.59 13.95 4.22
N GLU A 268 -26.51 12.90 5.05
CA GLU A 268 -25.32 12.61 5.86
C GLU A 268 -24.16 12.16 4.96
N VAL A 269 -24.41 11.25 4.01
CA VAL A 269 -23.40 10.79 3.05
C VAL A 269 -22.88 11.97 2.21
N ALA A 270 -23.76 12.88 1.78
CA ALA A 270 -23.35 14.08 1.04
C ALA A 270 -22.47 15.01 1.89
N ALA A 271 -22.79 15.20 3.16
CA ALA A 271 -21.97 16.00 4.08
C ALA A 271 -20.61 15.35 4.35
N ASP A 272 -20.57 14.02 4.49
CA ASP A 272 -19.32 13.28 4.66
C ASP A 272 -18.47 13.34 3.40
N LEU A 273 -19.07 13.31 2.20
CA LEU A 273 -18.35 13.47 0.92
C LEU A 273 -17.66 14.83 0.76
N GLU A 274 -18.19 15.90 1.34
CA GLU A 274 -17.49 17.21 1.38
C GLU A 274 -16.21 17.15 2.21
N ILE A 275 -16.15 16.26 3.20
CA ILE A 275 -14.97 16.01 4.03
C ILE A 275 -14.02 15.04 3.32
N ILE A 276 -14.56 13.96 2.73
CA ILE A 276 -13.77 12.95 2.02
C ILE A 276 -12.99 13.58 0.85
N GLY A 277 -13.61 14.54 0.14
CA GLY A 277 -13.02 15.24 -1.00
C GLY A 277 -12.09 16.40 -0.65
N GLU A 278 -11.56 16.46 0.58
CA GLU A 278 -10.56 17.48 0.94
C GLU A 278 -9.35 17.44 -0.03
N PRO A 279 -8.88 18.59 -0.55
CA PRO A 279 -7.85 18.60 -1.58
C PRO A 279 -6.50 18.00 -1.14
N LEU A 280 -5.97 17.12 -1.98
CA LEU A 280 -4.67 16.48 -1.81
C LEU A 280 -3.57 17.19 -2.61
N ASP A 281 -2.35 17.15 -2.09
CA ASP A 281 -1.17 17.67 -2.80
C ASP A 281 -0.63 16.65 -3.81
N TRP A 282 -0.96 15.37 -3.62
CA TRP A 282 -0.59 14.25 -4.47
C TRP A 282 -1.45 13.01 -4.15
N TYR A 283 -1.56 12.09 -5.10
CA TYR A 283 -2.28 10.82 -4.96
C TYR A 283 -1.31 9.64 -5.02
N GLY A 284 -1.37 8.78 -4.01
CA GLY A 284 -0.53 7.60 -3.88
C GLY A 284 -1.15 6.38 -4.53
N VAL A 285 -0.35 5.69 -5.34
CA VAL A 285 -0.74 4.42 -5.98
C VAL A 285 0.18 3.31 -5.51
N ASN A 286 -0.42 2.25 -4.98
CA ASN A 286 0.24 0.97 -4.79
C ASN A 286 -0.16 0.07 -5.96
N TYR A 287 0.81 -0.49 -6.67
CA TYR A 287 0.57 -1.34 -7.84
C TYR A 287 1.39 -2.61 -7.76
N TYR A 288 0.76 -3.75 -8.06
CA TYR A 288 1.42 -5.06 -8.09
C TYR A 288 1.14 -5.84 -9.36
N ALA A 289 -0.14 -5.93 -9.77
CA ALA A 289 -0.59 -6.66 -10.95
C ALA A 289 -1.98 -6.19 -11.43
N PRO A 290 -2.35 -6.43 -12.70
CA PRO A 290 -3.73 -6.33 -13.17
C PRO A 290 -4.54 -7.57 -12.78
N THR A 291 -5.86 -7.45 -12.82
CA THR A 291 -6.80 -8.55 -12.54
C THR A 291 -7.64 -8.87 -13.76
N ARG A 292 -7.70 -10.14 -14.17
CA ARG A 292 -8.61 -10.60 -15.22
C ARG A 292 -9.89 -11.15 -14.59
N VAL A 293 -11.05 -10.69 -15.03
CA VAL A 293 -12.34 -10.94 -14.38
C VAL A 293 -13.38 -11.34 -15.41
N GLY A 294 -14.17 -12.38 -15.11
CA GLY A 294 -15.33 -12.78 -15.91
C GLY A 294 -16.56 -13.03 -15.06
N ALA A 295 -17.64 -13.45 -15.70
CA ALA A 295 -18.90 -13.78 -15.07
C ALA A 295 -18.74 -14.89 -14.01
N PRO A 296 -19.63 -14.93 -12.99
CA PRO A 296 -19.64 -15.98 -11.96
C PRO A 296 -19.58 -17.39 -12.54
N GLN A 297 -18.73 -18.24 -11.95
CA GLN A 297 -18.66 -19.68 -12.29
C GLN A 297 -19.40 -20.58 -11.29
N GLY A 298 -19.91 -20.01 -10.19
CA GLY A 298 -20.56 -20.77 -9.11
C GLY A 298 -19.60 -21.71 -8.38
N ALA A 299 -18.31 -21.38 -8.36
CA ALA A 299 -17.26 -22.13 -7.68
C ALA A 299 -16.31 -21.19 -6.95
N GLU A 300 -15.72 -21.67 -5.85
CA GLU A 300 -14.66 -20.97 -5.15
C GLU A 300 -13.40 -20.87 -6.03
N ILE A 301 -12.64 -19.79 -5.87
CA ILE A 301 -11.46 -19.51 -6.69
C ILE A 301 -10.29 -19.12 -5.81
N GLU A 302 -9.15 -19.77 -6.02
CA GLU A 302 -7.88 -19.37 -5.44
C GLU A 302 -7.22 -18.29 -6.31
N PHE A 303 -6.97 -17.12 -5.75
CA PHE A 303 -6.27 -16.04 -6.44
C PHE A 303 -5.34 -15.28 -5.48
N GLY A 304 -4.05 -15.22 -5.83
CA GLY A 304 -3.08 -14.45 -5.04
C GLY A 304 -3.04 -14.83 -3.57
N GLY A 305 -3.17 -16.12 -3.25
CA GLY A 305 -3.16 -16.62 -1.87
C GLY A 305 -4.50 -16.50 -1.12
N VAL A 306 -5.56 -16.02 -1.78
CA VAL A 306 -6.91 -15.81 -1.23
C VAL A 306 -7.94 -16.73 -1.89
N THR A 307 -8.79 -17.36 -1.07
CA THR A 307 -9.99 -18.07 -1.53
C THR A 307 -11.17 -17.11 -1.67
N LEU A 308 -11.64 -16.89 -2.89
CA LEU A 308 -12.81 -16.08 -3.22
C LEU A 308 -14.09 -16.93 -3.20
N PRO A 309 -15.16 -16.50 -2.51
CA PRO A 309 -16.44 -17.22 -2.45
C PRO A 309 -17.13 -17.37 -3.80
N ALA A 310 -17.89 -18.47 -3.96
CA ALA A 310 -18.64 -18.78 -5.19
C ALA A 310 -19.80 -17.83 -5.47
N GLU A 311 -20.28 -17.12 -4.44
CA GLU A 311 -21.44 -16.23 -4.45
C GLU A 311 -21.12 -14.83 -5.00
N LEU A 312 -19.85 -14.53 -5.27
CA LEU A 312 -19.46 -13.24 -5.82
C LEU A 312 -20.06 -13.05 -7.21
N PRO A 313 -20.52 -11.83 -7.55
CA PRO A 313 -21.12 -11.51 -8.85
C PRO A 313 -20.07 -11.37 -9.97
N PHE A 314 -18.84 -11.82 -9.71
CA PHE A 314 -17.72 -11.86 -10.63
C PHE A 314 -16.81 -13.02 -10.26
N SER A 315 -15.84 -13.28 -11.11
CA SER A 315 -15.00 -14.47 -11.00
C SER A 315 -13.63 -14.16 -11.59
N VAL A 316 -12.58 -14.22 -10.76
CA VAL A 316 -11.22 -13.90 -11.19
C VAL A 316 -10.66 -15.03 -12.07
N ARG A 317 -9.78 -14.69 -13.02
CA ARG A 317 -9.13 -15.60 -13.97
C ARG A 317 -7.62 -15.45 -13.93
N GLY A 318 -6.93 -16.54 -14.22
CA GLY A 318 -5.50 -16.49 -14.51
C GLY A 318 -5.21 -15.62 -15.74
N ILE A 319 -4.10 -14.89 -15.68
CA ILE A 319 -3.52 -14.17 -16.81
C ILE A 319 -2.45 -15.07 -17.43
N GLU A 320 -2.72 -15.58 -18.62
CA GLU A 320 -1.85 -16.51 -19.32
C GLU A 320 -0.65 -15.82 -19.97
N GLY A 321 0.44 -16.57 -20.19
CA GLY A 321 1.62 -16.09 -20.92
C GLY A 321 2.48 -15.08 -20.16
N ARG A 322 2.30 -14.95 -18.84
CA ARG A 322 3.09 -14.06 -17.98
C ARG A 322 3.85 -14.85 -16.91
N PRO A 323 5.09 -14.43 -16.56
CA PRO A 323 5.75 -15.01 -15.40
C PRO A 323 4.97 -14.64 -14.13
N LEU A 324 5.06 -15.51 -13.12
CA LEU A 324 4.44 -15.30 -11.83
C LEU A 324 5.52 -14.98 -10.79
N THR A 325 5.18 -14.17 -9.79
CA THR A 325 5.97 -14.02 -8.57
C THR A 325 5.80 -15.25 -7.66
N ASP A 326 6.59 -15.36 -6.59
CA ASP A 326 6.39 -16.43 -5.60
C ASP A 326 5.04 -16.33 -4.87
N PHE A 327 4.39 -15.17 -4.96
CA PHE A 327 3.02 -14.94 -4.47
C PHE A 327 1.95 -15.46 -5.45
N GLY A 328 2.33 -15.88 -6.65
CA GLY A 328 1.41 -16.29 -7.73
C GLY A 328 0.83 -15.12 -8.52
N TRP A 329 1.31 -13.89 -8.32
CA TRP A 329 0.85 -12.72 -9.06
C TRP A 329 1.52 -12.60 -10.43
N PRO A 330 0.79 -12.26 -11.50
CA PRO A 330 1.37 -12.09 -12.82
C PRO A 330 2.22 -10.83 -12.90
N VAL A 331 3.41 -10.96 -13.47
CA VAL A 331 4.33 -9.84 -13.70
C VAL A 331 3.95 -9.13 -15.00
N VAL A 332 3.30 -7.97 -14.87
CA VAL A 332 2.81 -7.18 -16.00
C VAL A 332 3.19 -5.70 -15.83
N PRO A 333 4.44 -5.32 -16.20
CA PRO A 333 4.88 -3.94 -16.06
C PRO A 333 4.02 -2.93 -16.83
N GLU A 334 3.60 -3.26 -18.04
CA GLU A 334 2.76 -2.39 -18.88
C GLU A 334 1.40 -2.06 -18.26
N GLY A 335 0.89 -2.87 -17.33
CA GLY A 335 -0.33 -2.58 -16.60
C GLY A 335 -0.20 -1.35 -15.69
N LEU A 336 1.01 -1.03 -15.22
CA LEU A 336 1.25 0.22 -14.50
C LEU A 336 1.09 1.43 -15.43
N THR A 337 1.59 1.34 -16.66
CA THR A 337 1.39 2.40 -17.67
C THR A 337 -0.09 2.59 -17.95
N GLU A 338 -0.81 1.50 -18.22
CA GLU A 338 -2.25 1.49 -18.48
C GLU A 338 -3.02 2.15 -17.34
N LEU A 339 -2.79 1.73 -16.10
CA LEU A 339 -3.44 2.27 -14.91
C LEU A 339 -3.29 3.79 -14.81
N LEU A 340 -2.05 4.27 -14.88
CA LEU A 340 -1.74 5.69 -14.70
C LEU A 340 -2.31 6.56 -15.81
N THR A 341 -2.23 6.07 -17.06
CA THR A 341 -2.85 6.77 -18.19
C THR A 341 -4.38 6.78 -18.07
N GLY A 342 -5.00 5.68 -17.64
CA GLY A 342 -6.43 5.61 -17.38
C GLY A 342 -6.88 6.55 -16.26
N PHE A 343 -6.10 6.68 -15.18
CA PHE A 343 -6.36 7.65 -14.11
C PHE A 343 -6.32 9.09 -14.62
N ARG A 344 -5.28 9.45 -15.36
CA ARG A 344 -5.18 10.78 -15.98
C ARG A 344 -6.39 11.07 -16.87
N ASP A 345 -6.77 10.13 -17.74
CA ASP A 345 -7.86 10.34 -18.69
C ASP A 345 -9.23 10.42 -17.98
N ARG A 346 -9.42 9.64 -16.90
CA ARG A 346 -10.67 9.61 -16.11
C ARG A 346 -10.85 10.86 -15.24
N TYR A 347 -9.79 11.29 -14.57
CA TYR A 347 -9.87 12.35 -13.54
C TYR A 347 -9.47 13.73 -14.07
N GLY A 348 -8.64 13.81 -15.12
CA GLY A 348 -8.18 15.06 -15.72
C GLY A 348 -7.50 15.96 -14.68
N ASP A 349 -7.87 17.23 -14.67
CA ASP A 349 -7.33 18.24 -13.73
C ASP A 349 -7.63 17.95 -12.25
N ARG A 350 -8.51 16.98 -11.97
CA ARG A 350 -8.79 16.52 -10.60
C ARG A 350 -7.78 15.51 -10.08
N LEU A 351 -6.95 14.92 -10.95
CA LEU A 351 -5.86 14.06 -10.53
C LEU A 351 -4.69 14.93 -10.08
N PRO A 352 -4.37 15.01 -8.79
CA PRO A 352 -3.15 15.65 -8.35
C PRO A 352 -1.94 14.81 -8.80
N PRO A 353 -0.71 15.32 -8.66
CA PRO A 353 0.50 14.57 -9.01
C PRO A 353 0.51 13.19 -8.36
N VAL A 354 0.98 12.18 -9.09
CA VAL A 354 0.99 10.79 -8.63
C VAL A 354 2.33 10.44 -7.98
N VAL A 355 2.29 9.65 -6.91
CA VAL A 355 3.47 8.99 -6.33
C VAL A 355 3.18 7.50 -6.27
N ILE A 356 4.10 6.67 -6.79
CA ILE A 356 4.02 5.22 -6.57
C ILE A 356 4.51 4.95 -5.16
N THR A 357 3.59 4.70 -4.24
CA THR A 357 3.88 4.55 -2.81
C THR A 357 4.30 3.14 -2.43
N GLU A 358 3.95 2.15 -3.25
CA GLU A 358 4.45 0.78 -3.25
C GLU A 358 4.46 0.19 -4.67
N ASN A 359 5.58 -0.43 -5.03
CA ASN A 359 5.65 -1.42 -6.10
C ASN A 359 6.78 -2.42 -5.78
N GLY A 360 6.52 -3.71 -5.95
CA GLY A 360 7.50 -4.74 -5.67
C GLY A 360 6.97 -6.16 -5.81
N CYS A 361 7.76 -7.14 -5.39
CA CYS A 361 7.42 -8.55 -5.62
C CYS A 361 8.07 -9.48 -4.60
N SER A 362 7.37 -10.58 -4.31
CA SER A 362 7.89 -11.68 -3.52
C SER A 362 8.79 -12.58 -4.38
N TYR A 363 10.05 -12.69 -3.99
CA TYR A 363 11.03 -13.64 -4.50
C TYR A 363 12.00 -14.05 -3.39
N GLU A 364 12.31 -15.33 -3.31
CA GLU A 364 13.31 -15.85 -2.38
C GLU A 364 14.76 -15.68 -2.87
N GLY A 365 15.71 -15.83 -1.95
CA GLY A 365 17.14 -15.84 -2.25
C GLY A 365 17.82 -14.45 -2.19
N LEU A 366 19.15 -14.48 -2.10
CA LEU A 366 19.99 -13.27 -2.07
C LEU A 366 20.38 -12.78 -3.48
N ASP A 367 20.52 -13.68 -4.45
CA ASP A 367 20.77 -13.34 -5.86
C ASP A 367 19.44 -13.29 -6.63
N ASP A 368 18.61 -12.33 -6.27
CA ASP A 368 17.21 -12.18 -6.67
C ASP A 368 17.04 -11.46 -8.02
N ARG A 369 17.56 -12.08 -9.09
CA ARG A 369 17.52 -11.53 -10.46
C ARG A 369 16.11 -11.28 -10.98
N ASP A 370 15.14 -12.10 -10.61
CA ASP A 370 13.75 -11.91 -11.00
C ASP A 370 13.12 -10.67 -10.34
N ARG A 371 13.53 -10.32 -9.11
CA ARG A 371 13.16 -9.04 -8.48
C ARG A 371 13.73 -7.86 -9.25
N ILE A 372 14.99 -7.94 -9.67
CA ILE A 372 15.61 -6.90 -10.51
C ILE A 372 14.84 -6.73 -11.81
N ALA A 373 14.51 -7.83 -12.51
CA ALA A 373 13.76 -7.80 -13.76
C ALA A 373 12.35 -7.22 -13.57
N TYR A 374 11.67 -7.57 -12.47
CA TYR A 374 10.38 -6.98 -12.09
C TYR A 374 10.51 -5.46 -11.92
N LEU A 375 11.43 -5.01 -11.07
CA LEU A 375 11.58 -3.58 -10.75
C LEU A 375 12.03 -2.76 -11.97
N ASP A 376 13.00 -3.24 -12.75
CA ASP A 376 13.43 -2.59 -14.00
C ASP A 376 12.26 -2.41 -14.97
N GLY A 377 11.47 -3.47 -15.17
CA GLY A 377 10.30 -3.44 -16.04
C GLY A 377 9.28 -2.38 -15.61
N HIS A 378 8.94 -2.34 -14.32
CA HIS A 378 7.93 -1.42 -13.78
C HIS A 378 8.42 0.03 -13.76
N VAL A 379 9.69 0.28 -13.42
CA VAL A 379 10.28 1.62 -13.49
C VAL A 379 10.26 2.14 -14.94
N ARG A 380 10.55 1.30 -15.94
CA ARG A 380 10.41 1.69 -17.36
C ARG A 380 8.97 1.92 -17.77
N ALA A 381 8.02 1.15 -17.22
CA ALA A 381 6.58 1.36 -17.47
C ALA A 381 6.08 2.68 -16.87
N LEU A 382 6.57 3.03 -15.68
CA LEU A 382 6.32 4.32 -15.05
C LEU A 382 6.81 5.47 -15.94
N HIS A 383 8.04 5.36 -16.44
CA HIS A 383 8.59 6.34 -17.36
C HIS A 383 7.74 6.51 -18.63
N ARG A 384 7.22 5.41 -19.20
CA ARG A 384 6.31 5.48 -20.36
C ARG A 384 5.01 6.23 -20.03
N ALA A 385 4.47 6.08 -18.81
CA ALA A 385 3.32 6.87 -18.38
C ALA A 385 3.66 8.37 -18.27
N MET A 386 4.85 8.70 -17.78
CA MET A 386 5.34 10.09 -17.74
C MET A 386 5.50 10.67 -19.15
N GLU A 387 6.06 9.92 -20.10
CA GLU A 387 6.13 10.32 -21.51
C GLU A 387 4.74 10.51 -22.14
N ALA A 388 3.75 9.76 -21.67
CA ALA A 388 2.35 9.92 -22.05
C ALA A 388 1.63 11.07 -21.31
N GLY A 389 2.35 11.87 -20.51
CA GLY A 389 1.83 13.08 -19.88
C GLY A 389 1.20 12.89 -18.50
N VAL A 390 1.44 11.77 -17.81
CA VAL A 390 1.08 11.64 -16.39
C VAL A 390 2.12 12.37 -15.53
N ASP A 391 1.68 13.27 -14.63
CA ASP A 391 2.56 13.92 -13.65
C ASP A 391 2.87 12.94 -12.50
N VAL A 392 3.97 12.20 -12.63
CA VAL A 392 4.48 11.29 -11.60
C VAL A 392 5.71 11.91 -10.95
N ARG A 393 5.73 11.97 -9.62
CA ARG A 393 6.78 12.67 -8.84
C ARG A 393 7.59 11.80 -7.91
N GLY A 394 7.29 10.51 -7.79
CA GLY A 394 8.09 9.60 -6.99
C GLY A 394 7.75 8.13 -7.14
N TYR A 395 8.68 7.28 -6.69
CA TYR A 395 8.58 5.84 -6.71
C TYR A 395 9.22 5.21 -5.47
N PHE A 396 8.44 4.38 -4.78
CA PHE A 396 8.84 3.68 -3.58
C PHE A 396 8.79 2.17 -3.79
N VAL A 397 9.93 1.49 -3.60
CA VAL A 397 9.97 0.03 -3.65
C VAL A 397 9.30 -0.55 -2.40
N TRP A 398 8.39 -1.49 -2.61
CA TRP A 398 7.95 -2.42 -1.57
C TRP A 398 8.80 -3.69 -1.63
N SER A 399 9.67 -3.97 -0.66
CA SER A 399 9.89 -3.29 0.62
C SER A 399 11.39 -3.12 0.92
N LEU A 400 11.74 -2.35 1.97
CA LEU A 400 13.13 -2.32 2.44
C LEU A 400 13.56 -3.69 2.98
N LEU A 401 12.80 -4.25 3.92
CA LEU A 401 13.11 -5.49 4.64
C LEU A 401 12.12 -6.59 4.28
N ASP A 402 12.59 -7.83 4.24
CA ASP A 402 11.72 -9.00 4.43
C ASP A 402 11.00 -8.83 5.78
N ASN A 403 9.69 -9.09 5.81
CA ASN A 403 8.84 -8.70 6.93
C ASN A 403 7.71 -9.72 7.15
N PHE A 404 6.84 -9.47 8.14
CA PHE A 404 5.63 -10.25 8.36
C PHE A 404 4.60 -9.91 7.27
N GLU A 405 4.42 -10.80 6.29
CA GLU A 405 3.55 -10.60 5.13
C GLU A 405 2.11 -11.03 5.44
N TRP A 406 1.52 -10.37 6.43
CA TRP A 406 0.09 -10.48 6.76
C TRP A 406 -0.36 -11.94 6.98
N ALA A 407 -1.37 -12.43 6.25
CA ALA A 407 -1.86 -13.79 6.37
C ALA A 407 -0.86 -14.87 5.89
N GLU A 408 0.18 -14.49 5.15
CA GLU A 408 1.25 -15.41 4.70
C GLU A 408 2.34 -15.63 5.75
N GLY A 409 2.38 -14.82 6.81
CA GLY A 409 3.43 -14.88 7.82
C GLY A 409 4.81 -14.54 7.25
N TYR A 410 5.83 -15.33 7.55
CA TYR A 410 7.21 -15.05 7.11
C TYR A 410 7.64 -15.86 5.87
N ALA A 411 6.70 -16.59 5.25
CA ALA A 411 6.97 -17.40 4.07
C ALA A 411 7.22 -16.56 2.81
N ARG A 412 6.71 -15.32 2.75
CA ARG A 412 6.86 -14.41 1.61
C ARG A 412 7.87 -13.32 1.92
N ARG A 413 8.63 -12.92 0.89
CA ARG A 413 9.82 -12.08 1.03
C ARG A 413 9.82 -11.00 -0.03
N PHE A 414 9.44 -9.78 0.36
CA PHE A 414 9.41 -8.61 -0.52
C PHE A 414 10.66 -7.72 -0.41
N GLY A 415 11.49 -7.90 0.63
CA GLY A 415 12.55 -6.95 0.95
C GLY A 415 13.66 -6.90 -0.07
N LEU A 416 14.19 -5.70 -0.33
CA LEU A 416 15.52 -5.53 -0.92
C LEU A 416 16.63 -6.08 -0.01
N VAL A 417 16.34 -6.15 1.30
CA VAL A 417 17.23 -6.69 2.32
C VAL A 417 16.61 -7.94 2.92
N HIS A 418 17.36 -9.03 2.90
CA HIS A 418 16.98 -10.26 3.58
C HIS A 418 17.06 -10.08 5.09
N VAL A 419 16.07 -10.62 5.80
CA VAL A 419 16.10 -10.76 7.26
C VAL A 419 16.07 -12.24 7.61
N ASP A 420 17.09 -12.68 8.34
CA ASP A 420 17.08 -13.98 9.02
C ASP A 420 16.24 -13.82 10.29
N PHE A 421 15.02 -14.37 10.32
CA PHE A 421 14.11 -14.23 11.46
C PHE A 421 14.55 -14.99 12.72
N THR A 422 15.61 -15.81 12.65
CA THR A 422 16.22 -16.46 13.83
C THR A 422 17.27 -15.58 14.49
N THR A 423 18.13 -14.95 13.69
CA THR A 423 19.27 -14.14 14.18
C THR A 423 19.01 -12.63 14.15
N LEU A 424 18.00 -12.23 13.39
CA LEU A 424 17.64 -10.85 13.02
C LEU A 424 18.73 -10.12 12.22
N GLU A 425 19.65 -10.85 11.61
CA GLU A 425 20.68 -10.30 10.72
C GLU A 425 20.05 -9.76 9.43
N ARG A 426 20.54 -8.59 8.98
CA ARG A 426 20.15 -7.95 7.71
C ARG A 426 21.22 -8.20 6.65
N THR A 427 20.83 -8.79 5.52
CA THR A 427 21.73 -9.05 4.39
C THR A 427 21.17 -8.43 3.10
N PRO A 428 21.77 -7.36 2.57
CA PRO A 428 21.36 -6.77 1.29
C PRO A 428 21.38 -7.80 0.16
N LYS A 429 20.30 -7.85 -0.63
CA LYS A 429 20.19 -8.74 -1.81
C LYS A 429 20.79 -8.09 -3.05
N ALA A 430 20.88 -8.82 -4.16
CA ALA A 430 21.37 -8.29 -5.44
C ALA A 430 20.51 -7.10 -5.92
N SER A 431 19.19 -7.16 -5.70
CA SER A 431 18.25 -6.07 -6.01
C SER A 431 18.49 -4.80 -5.22
N TYR A 432 18.97 -4.87 -3.98
CA TYR A 432 19.39 -3.70 -3.21
C TYR A 432 20.56 -2.99 -3.91
N GLY A 433 21.57 -3.75 -4.33
CA GLY A 433 22.71 -3.21 -5.06
C GLY A 433 22.31 -2.55 -6.38
N TRP A 434 21.44 -3.22 -7.14
CA TRP A 434 20.88 -2.69 -8.38
C TRP A 434 20.08 -1.40 -8.15
N PHE A 435 19.22 -1.35 -7.14
CA PHE A 435 18.39 -0.17 -6.85
C PHE A 435 19.24 1.00 -6.36
N ARG A 436 20.28 0.75 -5.55
CA ARG A 436 21.28 1.77 -5.16
C ARG A 436 21.92 2.40 -6.39
N ASP A 437 22.33 1.58 -7.35
CA ASP A 437 22.97 2.06 -8.57
C ASP A 437 21.98 2.82 -9.44
N LEU A 438 20.73 2.37 -9.53
CA LEU A 438 19.65 3.09 -10.20
C LEU A 438 19.46 4.50 -9.62
N VAL A 439 19.29 4.62 -8.30
CA VAL A 439 19.03 5.90 -7.63
C VAL A 439 20.21 6.86 -7.78
N ARG A 440 21.45 6.36 -7.74
CA ARG A 440 22.65 7.19 -7.88
C ARG A 440 22.91 7.66 -9.31
N HIS A 441 22.55 6.87 -10.32
CA HIS A 441 22.79 7.20 -11.75
C HIS A 441 21.56 7.77 -12.48
N GLY A 442 20.36 7.61 -11.91
CA GLY A 442 19.09 8.11 -12.45
C GLY A 442 18.81 9.57 -12.15
N ARG A 443 19.73 10.24 -11.44
CA ARG A 443 19.77 11.68 -11.20
C ARG A 443 20.41 12.45 -12.36
#